data_AF-A0A7C7QIF2-F1
#
_entry.id   AF-A0A7C7QIF2-F1
#
_cell.length_a   1.000
_cell.length_b   1.000
_cell.length_c   1.000
_cell.angle_alpha   90.00
_cell.angle_beta   90.00
_cell.angle_gamma   90.00
#
_symmetry.space_group_name_H-M   'P 1'
#
loop_
_entity.id
_entity.type
_entity.pdbx_description
1 polymer ?
#
loop_
_entity_poly.entity_id
_entity_poly.type
_entity_poly.pdbx_seq_one_letter_code
_entity_poly.pdbx_strand_id
1 'polypeptide(L)'
;MHKRSDPQLCLRCNLIADRYVLVSLHRVQKVLVVEELEPHIEDELRNLAHKKGITVPILGRSARMRSPLYEYDGGMVGQAIADVFKFNYTPHKAISIPEGQKRGAATCIPP
;
A
#
# COMPACT_ATOMS: atom_id res chain seq x y z
N MET A 1 36.11 21.69 -21.87
CA MET A 1 34.62 21.75 -21.96
C MET A 1 34.09 20.34 -21.80
N HIS A 2 33.37 20.07 -20.71
CA HIS A 2 32.29 19.09 -20.54
C HIS A 2 31.97 19.09 -19.04
N LYS A 3 31.06 20.00 -18.65
CA LYS A 3 30.52 20.08 -17.29
C LYS A 3 29.85 18.74 -16.97
N ARG A 4 30.38 17.98 -16.01
CA ARG A 4 29.57 16.95 -15.32
C ARG A 4 28.69 17.70 -14.34
N SER A 5 27.50 18.02 -14.79
CA SER A 5 26.41 18.51 -13.95
C SER A 5 25.98 17.34 -13.06
N ASP A 6 26.25 17.41 -11.76
CA ASP A 6 25.49 16.60 -10.80
C ASP A 6 24.01 16.98 -10.92
N PRO A 7 23.09 16.02 -10.98
CA PRO A 7 21.78 16.22 -10.42
C PRO A 7 21.75 15.55 -9.06
N GLN A 8 21.75 16.39 -8.02
CA GLN A 8 21.20 16.14 -6.70
C GLN A 8 20.69 14.71 -6.48
N LEU A 9 21.37 13.96 -5.61
CA LEU A 9 20.77 12.87 -4.85
C LEU A 9 19.66 13.50 -3.99
N CYS A 10 18.53 13.78 -4.63
CA CYS A 10 17.33 14.22 -3.95
C CYS A 10 16.86 13.00 -3.15
N LEU A 11 16.98 13.10 -1.83
CA LEU A 11 16.29 12.25 -0.87
C LEU A 11 14.78 12.35 -1.14
N ARG A 12 14.30 11.69 -2.19
CA ARG A 12 12.89 11.36 -2.36
C ARG A 12 12.77 9.92 -1.89
N CYS A 13 12.12 9.75 -0.75
CA CYS A 13 11.64 8.50 -0.18
C CYS A 13 12.10 7.24 -0.93
N ASN A 14 13.14 6.59 -0.40
CA ASN A 14 13.55 5.26 -0.81
C ASN A 14 12.55 4.20 -0.27
N LEU A 15 11.25 4.51 -0.34
CA LEU A 15 10.20 3.78 0.37
C LEU A 15 9.85 2.47 -0.34
N ILE A 16 10.39 2.28 -1.56
CA ILE A 16 10.25 1.07 -2.34
C ILE A 16 11.60 0.76 -2.98
N ALA A 17 12.14 -0.44 -2.77
CA ALA A 17 13.29 -0.90 -3.54
C ALA A 17 12.87 -1.10 -5.02
N ASP A 18 13.13 -0.10 -5.86
CA ASP A 18 12.72 -0.02 -7.27
C ASP A 18 12.84 -1.36 -8.02
N ARG A 19 13.93 -2.10 -7.81
CA ARG A 19 14.17 -3.37 -8.50
C ARG A 19 13.10 -4.43 -8.25
N TYR A 20 12.64 -4.61 -7.01
CA TYR A 20 11.66 -5.65 -6.67
C TYR A 20 10.26 -5.30 -7.16
N VAL A 21 9.92 -4.00 -7.08
CA VAL A 21 8.63 -3.53 -7.57
C VAL A 21 8.55 -3.58 -9.09
N LEU A 22 9.58 -3.15 -9.81
CA LEU A 22 9.58 -3.23 -11.27
C LEU A 22 9.42 -4.67 -11.78
N VAL A 23 10.14 -5.63 -11.19
CA VAL A 23 9.98 -7.06 -11.52
C VAL A 23 8.53 -7.53 -11.28
N SER A 24 7.89 -7.04 -10.23
CA SER A 24 6.51 -7.38 -9.91
C SER A 24 5.53 -6.76 -10.90
N LEU A 25 5.71 -5.49 -11.28
CA LEU A 25 4.85 -4.77 -12.22
C LEU A 25 4.80 -5.43 -13.61
N HIS A 26 5.88 -6.09 -14.05
CA HIS A 26 5.91 -6.82 -15.31
C HIS A 26 5.20 -8.19 -15.28
N ARG A 27 4.93 -8.74 -14.10
CA ARG A 27 4.43 -10.11 -13.93
C ARG A 27 2.94 -10.18 -13.56
N VAL A 28 2.34 -9.04 -13.26
CA VAL A 28 0.94 -8.94 -12.83
C VAL A 28 0.11 -8.20 -13.87
N GLN A 29 -1.18 -8.52 -13.92
CA GLN A 29 -2.11 -7.88 -14.85
C GLN A 29 -2.70 -6.57 -14.31
N LYS A 30 -2.61 -6.35 -12.98
CA LYS A 30 -3.23 -5.23 -12.28
C LYS A 30 -2.60 -5.10 -10.89
N VAL A 31 -2.50 -3.87 -10.39
CA VAL A 31 -2.01 -3.54 -9.04
C VAL A 31 -3.07 -2.75 -8.29
N LEU A 32 -3.27 -3.08 -7.01
CA LEU A 32 -4.05 -2.31 -6.05
C LEU A 32 -3.10 -1.83 -4.94
N VAL A 33 -3.05 -0.52 -4.73
CA VAL A 33 -2.31 0.14 -3.67
C VAL A 33 -3.29 0.43 -2.55
N VAL A 34 -3.04 -0.17 -1.39
CA VAL A 34 -3.77 0.11 -0.15
C VAL A 34 -2.81 0.89 0.73
N GLU A 35 -3.09 2.16 0.92
CA GLU A 35 -2.30 3.05 1.78
C GLU A 35 -3.23 3.93 2.61
N GLU A 36 -2.73 4.33 3.78
CA GLU A 36 -3.41 5.30 4.62
C GLU A 36 -3.03 6.72 4.20
N LEU A 37 -3.92 7.67 4.47
CA LEU A 37 -3.72 9.09 4.17
C LEU A 37 -3.56 9.37 2.66
N GLU A 38 -2.70 10.30 2.28
CA GLU A 38 -2.57 10.74 0.90
C GLU A 38 -1.95 9.66 -0.02
N PRO A 39 -2.30 9.63 -1.32
CA PRO A 39 -1.92 8.58 -2.27
C PRO A 39 -0.45 8.68 -2.74
N HIS A 40 0.49 8.76 -1.80
CA HIS A 40 1.91 8.97 -2.11
C HIS A 40 2.54 7.76 -2.83
N ILE A 41 2.27 6.55 -2.35
CA ILE A 41 2.80 5.33 -2.95
C ILE A 41 2.14 5.05 -4.29
N GLU A 42 0.82 5.27 -4.40
CA GLU A 42 0.08 5.14 -5.65
C GLU A 42 0.68 6.03 -6.75
N ASP A 43 0.95 7.30 -6.44
CA ASP A 43 1.51 8.26 -7.39
C ASP A 43 2.97 7.96 -7.73
N GLU A 44 3.77 7.53 -6.75
CA GLU A 44 5.16 7.13 -7.00
C GLU A 44 5.23 5.90 -7.92
N LEU A 45 4.40 4.89 -7.68
CA LEU A 45 4.30 3.70 -8.53
C LEU A 45 3.85 4.02 -9.94
N ARG A 46 2.85 4.90 -10.11
CA ARG A 46 2.41 5.36 -11.44
C ARG A 46 3.52 6.10 -12.18
N ASN A 47 4.20 7.00 -11.50
CA ASN A 47 5.31 7.75 -12.08
C ASN A 47 6.46 6.82 -12.47
N LEU A 48 6.78 5.82 -11.64
CA LEU A 48 7.81 4.82 -11.93
C LEU A 48 7.42 3.95 -13.13
N ALA A 49 6.19 3.44 -13.16
CA ALA A 49 5.67 2.65 -14.27
C ALA A 49 5.72 3.45 -15.59
N HIS A 50 5.25 4.70 -15.58
CA HIS A 50 5.28 5.57 -16.74
C HIS A 50 6.71 5.84 -17.24
N LYS A 51 7.64 6.16 -16.34
CA LYS A 51 9.07 6.35 -16.68
C LYS A 51 9.72 5.11 -17.30
N LYS A 52 9.21 3.91 -17.01
CA LYS A 52 9.72 2.63 -17.51
C LYS A 52 8.90 2.05 -18.66
N GLY A 53 7.89 2.78 -19.16
CA GLY A 53 7.02 2.32 -20.24
C GLY A 53 6.13 1.13 -19.84
N ILE A 54 5.87 0.95 -18.54
CA ILE A 54 5.01 -0.12 -18.03
C ILE A 54 3.57 0.39 -18.01
N THR A 55 2.66 -0.34 -18.64
CA THR A 55 1.25 0.05 -18.82
C THR A 55 0.29 -0.70 -17.90
N VAL A 56 0.78 -1.40 -16.89
CA VAL A 56 -0.07 -2.14 -15.95
C VAL A 56 -1.00 -1.17 -15.22
N PRO A 57 -2.31 -1.46 -15.10
CA PRO A 57 -3.22 -0.62 -14.34
C PRO A 57 -2.84 -0.61 -12.86
N ILE A 58 -2.60 0.59 -12.31
CA ILE A 58 -2.33 0.83 -10.89
C ILE A 58 -3.52 1.58 -10.30
N LEU A 59 -4.24 0.92 -9.40
CA LEU A 59 -5.43 1.42 -8.71
C LEU A 59 -5.09 1.71 -7.26
N GLY A 60 -5.78 2.67 -6.63
CA GLY A 60 -5.62 2.95 -5.20
C GLY A 60 -6.70 3.90 -4.69
N ARG A 61 -6.35 4.72 -3.71
CA ARG A 61 -7.23 5.69 -3.07
C ARG A 61 -7.87 6.65 -4.08
N SER A 62 -7.08 7.18 -5.01
CA SER A 62 -7.56 8.15 -5.99
C SER A 62 -8.62 7.58 -6.94
N ALA A 63 -8.63 6.26 -7.14
CA ALA A 63 -9.52 5.59 -8.08
C ALA A 63 -10.76 4.95 -7.43
N ARG A 64 -10.64 4.39 -6.21
CA ARG A 64 -11.71 3.51 -5.65
C ARG A 64 -11.88 3.51 -4.13
N MET A 65 -10.90 3.93 -3.34
CA MET A 65 -11.01 3.91 -1.88
C MET A 65 -11.15 5.34 -1.34
N ARG A 66 -12.39 5.79 -1.13
CA ARG A 66 -12.71 7.11 -0.57
C ARG A 66 -13.13 6.97 0.89
N SER A 67 -12.26 6.40 1.72
CA SER A 67 -12.43 6.49 3.17
C SER A 67 -12.01 7.88 3.66
N PRO A 68 -12.68 8.46 4.67
CA PRO A 68 -12.10 9.53 5.46
C PRO A 68 -10.72 9.13 6.01
N LEU A 69 -9.87 10.13 6.30
CA LEU A 69 -8.56 9.90 6.92
C LEU A 69 -8.76 9.09 8.22
N TYR A 70 -7.93 8.05 8.42
CA TYR A 70 -7.94 7.17 9.60
C TYR A 70 -9.10 6.18 9.75
N GLU A 71 -9.96 6.03 8.75
CA GLU A 71 -11.12 5.12 8.82
C GLU A 71 -10.98 3.84 7.99
N TYR A 72 -9.76 3.33 7.79
CA TYR A 72 -9.62 2.01 7.14
C TYR A 72 -9.80 0.89 8.16
N ASP A 73 -10.81 0.06 7.94
CA ASP A 73 -10.91 -1.26 8.55
C ASP A 73 -10.61 -2.39 7.54
N GLY A 74 -10.29 -3.59 8.05
CA GLY A 74 -9.96 -4.74 7.20
C GLY A 74 -11.11 -5.21 6.31
N GLY A 75 -12.36 -4.95 6.69
CA GLY A 75 -13.55 -5.16 5.87
C GLY A 75 -13.54 -4.28 4.63
N MET A 76 -13.21 -2.99 4.78
CA MET A 76 -13.08 -2.05 3.66
C MET A 76 -11.95 -2.44 2.70
N VAL A 77 -10.80 -2.86 3.22
CA VAL A 77 -9.68 -3.36 2.40
C VAL A 77 -10.10 -4.62 1.64
N GLY A 78 -10.73 -5.57 2.32
CA GLY A 78 -11.22 -6.79 1.70
C GLY A 78 -12.24 -6.53 0.59
N GLN A 79 -13.16 -5.58 0.82
CA GLN A 79 -14.14 -5.16 -0.19
C GLN A 79 -13.47 -4.50 -1.39
N ALA A 80 -12.48 -3.62 -1.17
CA ALA A 80 -11.73 -2.99 -2.25
C ALA A 80 -11.00 -4.01 -3.14
N ILE A 81 -10.39 -5.03 -2.53
CA ILE A 81 -9.75 -6.13 -3.25
C ILE A 81 -10.80 -6.88 -4.09
N ALA A 82 -11.93 -7.25 -3.47
CA ALA A 82 -13.03 -7.95 -4.13
C ALA A 82 -13.57 -7.18 -5.35
N ASP A 83 -13.78 -5.86 -5.21
CA ASP A 83 -14.29 -5.00 -6.27
C ASP A 83 -13.32 -4.84 -7.45
N VAL A 84 -12.03 -4.85 -7.15
CA VAL A 84 -10.94 -4.70 -8.12
C VAL A 84 -10.69 -5.99 -8.89
N PHE A 85 -10.71 -7.13 -8.20
CA PHE A 85 -10.40 -8.45 -8.75
C PHE A 85 -11.61 -9.30 -9.08
N LYS A 86 -12.82 -8.80 -8.83
CA LYS A 86 -14.11 -9.40 -9.24
C LYS A 86 -14.36 -10.78 -8.64
N PHE A 87 -14.18 -10.92 -7.33
CA PHE A 87 -14.58 -12.11 -6.58
C PHE A 87 -15.55 -11.75 -5.45
N ASN A 88 -16.28 -12.74 -4.96
CA ASN A 88 -17.23 -12.55 -3.86
C ASN A 88 -16.47 -12.46 -2.53
N TYR A 89 -16.74 -11.42 -1.74
CA TYR A 89 -16.19 -11.23 -0.41
C TYR A 89 -17.31 -11.08 0.61
N THR A 90 -17.18 -11.76 1.74
CA THR A 90 -18.08 -11.64 2.88
C THR A 90 -17.25 -11.11 4.04
N PRO A 91 -17.48 -9.86 4.48
CA PRO A 91 -16.74 -9.30 5.60
C PRO A 91 -16.94 -10.14 6.86
N HIS A 92 -15.85 -10.41 7.57
CA HIS A 92 -15.96 -10.97 8.91
C HIS A 92 -16.56 -9.93 9.85
N LYS A 93 -17.55 -10.35 10.66
CA LYS A 93 -18.13 -9.48 11.68
C LYS A 93 -17.02 -9.06 12.64
N ALA A 94 -16.87 -7.75 12.84
CA ALA A 94 -15.90 -7.21 13.80
C ALA A 94 -16.13 -7.85 15.17
N ILE A 95 -15.06 -8.42 15.72
CA ILE A 95 -15.07 -8.97 17.09
C ILE A 95 -14.96 -7.76 18.01
N SER A 96 -16.01 -7.49 18.77
CA SER A 96 -15.93 -6.53 19.87
C SER A 96 -14.93 -7.06 20.89
N ILE A 97 -13.81 -6.36 21.06
CA ILE A 97 -12.91 -6.63 22.18
C ILE A 97 -13.61 -6.08 23.43
N PRO A 98 -13.93 -6.92 24.43
CA PRO A 98 -14.45 -6.39 25.68
C PRO A 98 -13.39 -5.49 26.32
N GLU A 99 -13.77 -4.25 26.64
CA GLU A 99 -12.93 -3.35 27.43
C GLU A 99 -12.61 -4.04 28.76
N GLY A 100 -11.32 -4.34 28.99
CA GLY A 100 -10.87 -4.95 30.25
C GLY A 100 -10.23 -6.34 30.17
N GLN A 101 -9.96 -6.89 28.98
CA GLN A 101 -9.00 -8.00 28.87
C GLN A 101 -7.62 -7.47 29.25
N LYS A 102 -7.29 -7.49 30.55
CA LYS A 102 -5.91 -7.24 30.99
C LYS A 102 -5.06 -8.27 30.26
N ARG A 103 -4.14 -7.80 29.41
CA ARG A 103 -3.04 -8.65 28.93
C ARG A 103 -2.49 -9.29 30.19
N GLY A 104 -2.60 -10.62 30.30
CA GLY A 104 -2.06 -11.34 31.44
C GLY A 104 -0.68 -10.80 31.68
N ALA A 105 -0.41 -10.32 32.91
CA ALA A 105 0.87 -9.74 33.25
C ALA A 105 1.94 -10.69 32.69
N ALA A 106 2.81 -10.18 31.80
CA ALA A 106 3.92 -10.98 31.32
C ALA A 106 4.70 -11.38 32.58
N THR A 107 4.52 -12.62 33.03
CA THR A 107 5.30 -13.16 34.13
C THR A 107 6.70 -13.27 33.55
N CYS A 108 7.55 -12.29 33.88
CA CYS A 108 8.97 -12.43 33.71
C CYS A 108 9.34 -13.73 34.41
N ILE A 109 9.69 -14.76 33.65
CA ILE A 109 10.34 -15.94 34.20
C ILE A 109 11.74 -15.45 34.60
N PRO A 110 12.08 -15.38 35.90
CA PRO A 110 13.43 -15.00 36.31
C PRO A 110 14.43 -16.07 35.83
N PRO A 111 15.71 -15.70 35.67
CA PRO A 111 16.75 -16.54 35.06
C PRO A 111 16.98 -17.86 35.80
#